data_AF-A0A015L923-F1
#
_entry.id   AF-A0A015L923-F1
#
_cell.length_a   1.000
_cell.length_b   1.000
_cell.length_c   1.000
_cell.angle_alpha   90.00
_cell.angle_beta   90.00
_cell.angle_gamma   90.00
#
_symmetry.space_group_name_H-M   'P 1'
#
loop_
_entity.id
_entity.type
_entity.pdbx_description
1 polymer ?
#
loop_
_entity_poly.entity_id
_entity_poly.type
_entity_poly.pdbx_seq_one_letter_code
_entity_poly.pdbx_strand_id
1 'polypeptide(L)' 'MGDLHQRLTELRRCLDDGLINQNGYDSARDEVINFWIIPERSFWQKLYDKAVDLKNWFMEDIIRPIIERINRFRIGS' A
#
# COMPACT_ATOMS: atom_id res chain seq x y z
N MET A 1 -15.73 4.10 10.65
CA MET A 1 -14.28 4.30 10.91
C MET A 1 -14.12 5.75 11.34
N GLY A 2 -13.71 6.01 12.58
CA GLY A 2 -13.51 7.38 13.07
C GLY A 2 -12.21 7.97 12.51
N ASP A 3 -12.26 9.23 12.12
CA ASP A 3 -11.16 9.97 11.50
C ASP A 3 -9.85 9.88 12.32
N LEU A 4 -8.77 9.43 11.68
CA LEU A 4 -7.43 9.32 12.27
C LEU A 4 -7.01 10.66 12.89
N HIS A 5 -7.31 11.75 12.18
CA HIS A 5 -6.97 13.08 12.62
C HIS A 5 -7.62 13.40 13.96
N GLN A 6 -8.93 13.18 14.09
CA GLN A 6 -9.65 13.38 15.34
C GLN A 6 -9.05 12.59 16.50
N ARG A 7 -8.75 11.30 16.30
CA ARG A 7 -8.19 10.43 17.35
C ARG A 7 -6.80 10.87 17.80
N LEU A 8 -5.94 11.28 16.87
CA LEU A 8 -4.61 11.81 17.20
C LEU A 8 -4.69 13.17 17.89
N THR A 9 -5.66 14.02 17.51
CA THR A 9 -5.90 15.31 18.16
C THR A 9 -6.38 15.13 19.60
N GLU A 10 -7.31 14.21 19.86
CA GLU A 10 -7.77 13.88 21.21
C GLU A 10 -6.63 13.31 22.06
N LEU A 11 -5.83 12.40 21.50
CA LEU A 11 -4.67 11.83 22.20
C LEU A 11 -3.63 12.90 22.55
N ARG A 12 -3.41 13.88 21.65
CA ARG A 12 -2.52 15.00 21.91
C ARG A 12 -3.03 15.89 23.04
N ARG A 13 -4.34 16.16 23.09
CA ARG A 13 -4.95 16.89 24.22
C ARG A 13 -4.72 16.17 25.55
N CYS A 14 -4.83 14.85 25.60
CA CYS A 14 -4.55 14.10 26.82
C CYS A 14 -3.11 14.28 27.33
N LEU A 15 -2.14 14.41 26.42
CA LEU A 15 -0.75 14.72 26.78
C LEU A 15 -0.62 16.16 27.28
N ASP A 16 -1.22 17.12 26.55
CA ASP A 16 -1.15 18.54 26.89
C ASP A 16 -1.84 18.83 28.24
N ASP A 17 -2.92 18.12 28.57
CA ASP A 17 -3.63 18.19 29.86
C ASP A 17 -2.92 17.42 31.00
N GLY A 18 -1.81 16.74 30.71
CA GLY A 18 -1.06 15.95 31.68
C GLY A 18 -1.74 14.66 32.16
N LEU A 19 -2.79 14.21 31.45
CA LEU A 19 -3.51 12.96 31.75
C LEU A 19 -2.68 11.72 31.40
N ILE A 20 -1.78 11.85 30.43
CA ILE A 20 -0.78 10.84 30.06
C ILE A 20 0.60 11.48 30.00
N ASN A 21 1.64 10.69 30.27
CA ASN A 21 3.02 11.12 30.08
C ASN A 21 3.46 10.85 28.62
N GLN A 22 4.63 11.37 28.24
CA GLN A 22 5.17 11.23 26.89
C GLN A 22 5.26 9.76 26.43
N ASN A 23 5.68 8.84 27.31
CA ASN A 23 5.76 7.41 26.99
C ASN A 23 4.39 6.78 26.70
N GLY A 24 3.38 7.16 27.48
CA GLY A 24 1.99 6.73 27.27
C GLY A 24 1.39 7.30 25.99
N TYR A 25 1.71 8.57 25.68
CA TYR A 25 1.34 9.18 24.42
C TYR A 25 1.98 8.47 23.21
N ASP A 26 3.28 8.20 23.25
CA ASP A 26 3.98 7.56 22.14
C ASP A 26 3.45 6.14 21.90
N SER A 27 3.21 5.38 22.96
CA SER A 27 2.64 4.02 22.86
C SER A 27 1.22 4.05 22.28
N ALA A 28 0.34 4.91 22.80
CA ALA A 28 -1.05 5.03 22.32
C ALA A 28 -1.13 5.60 20.89
N ARG A 29 -0.21 6.51 20.53
CA ARG A 29 -0.09 7.05 19.18
C ARG A 29 0.29 5.95 18.22
N ASP A 30 1.29 5.14 18.57
CA ASP A 30 1.70 3.99 17.77
C ASP A 30 0.58 2.97 17.66
N GLU A 31 -0.22 2.73 18.71
CA GLU A 31 -1.41 1.87 18.61
C GLU A 31 -2.52 2.45 17.72
N VAL A 32 -2.81 3.76 17.78
CA VAL A 32 -3.81 4.39 16.91
C VAL A 32 -3.35 4.39 15.46
N ILE A 33 -2.08 4.72 15.23
CA ILE A 33 -1.44 4.66 13.93
C ILE A 33 -1.45 3.21 13.45
N ASN A 34 -1.03 2.24 14.24
CA ASN A 34 -1.06 0.84 13.87
C ASN A 34 -2.49 0.34 13.69
N PHE A 35 -3.49 0.77 14.44
CA PHE A 35 -4.88 0.37 14.20
C PHE A 35 -5.42 0.91 12.86
N TRP A 36 -4.95 2.09 12.44
CA TRP A 36 -5.23 2.68 11.13
C TRP A 36 -4.36 2.11 9.99
N ILE A 37 -3.10 1.81 10.30
CA ILE A 37 -2.08 1.20 9.44
C ILE A 37 -2.18 -0.33 9.48
N ILE A 38 -3.06 -0.94 10.27
CA ILE A 38 -3.50 -2.34 10.20
C ILE A 38 -4.75 -2.29 9.34
N PRO A 39 -4.60 -2.39 8.01
CA PRO A 39 -5.66 -2.12 7.09
C PRO A 39 -5.76 -3.38 6.20
N GLU A 40 -6.62 -3.40 5.20
CA GLU A 40 -6.19 -3.39 3.81
C GLU A 40 -4.96 -4.18 3.29
N ARG A 41 -4.39 -5.18 3.98
CA ARG A 41 -3.66 -6.29 3.31
C ARG A 41 -4.54 -6.95 2.27
N SER A 42 -5.86 -6.75 2.33
CA SER A 42 -6.79 -7.09 1.26
C SER A 42 -6.77 -6.06 0.12
N PHE A 43 -6.92 -4.76 0.38
CA PHE A 43 -7.18 -3.82 -0.72
C PHE A 43 -5.92 -3.50 -1.51
N TRP A 44 -4.87 -2.96 -0.88
CA TRP A 44 -3.64 -2.58 -1.58
C TRP A 44 -2.89 -3.78 -2.15
N GLN A 45 -2.94 -4.92 -1.46
CA GLN A 45 -2.36 -6.16 -1.97
C GLN A 45 -3.16 -6.69 -3.18
N LYS A 46 -4.51 -6.71 -3.14
CA LYS A 46 -5.32 -7.08 -4.32
C LYS A 46 -5.09 -6.13 -5.50
N LEU A 47 -4.90 -4.84 -5.21
CA LEU A 47 -4.62 -3.83 -6.23
C LEU A 47 -3.24 -4.08 -6.87
N TYR A 48 -2.24 -4.39 -6.03
CA TYR A 48 -0.90 -4.78 -6.46
C TYR A 48 -0.90 -6.07 -7.28
N ASP A 49 -1.56 -7.12 -6.80
CA ASP A 49 -1.68 -8.41 -7.48
C ASP A 49 -2.34 -8.23 -8.85
N LYS A 50 -3.42 -7.43 -8.92
CA LYS A 50 -4.09 -7.13 -10.20
C LYS A 50 -3.21 -6.36 -11.18
N ALA A 51 -2.39 -5.43 -10.69
CA ALA A 51 -1.44 -4.69 -11.51
C ALA A 51 -0.33 -5.61 -12.04
N VAL A 52 0.16 -6.55 -11.23
CA VAL A 52 1.14 -7.56 -11.64
C VAL A 52 0.55 -8.50 -12.69
N ASP A 53 -0.68 -8.97 -12.49
CA ASP A 53 -1.38 -9.81 -13.47
C ASP A 53 -1.54 -9.10 -14.81
N LEU A 54 -1.97 -7.83 -14.80
CA LEU A 54 -2.13 -7.04 -16.02
C LEU A 54 -0.79 -6.84 -16.75
N LYS A 55 0.29 -6.58 -16.00
CA LYS A 55 1.64 -6.47 -16.54
C LYS A 55 2.07 -7.78 -17.20
N ASN A 56 1.86 -8.91 -16.53
CA ASN A 56 2.22 -10.23 -17.06
C ASN A 56 1.43 -10.51 -18.34
N TRP A 57 0.12 -10.31 -18.32
CA TRP A 57 -0.73 -10.46 -19.50
C TRP A 57 -0.23 -9.60 -20.68
N PHE A 58 0.08 -8.32 -20.45
CA PHE A 58 0.61 -7.44 -21.49
C PHE A 58 1.95 -7.93 -22.06
N MET A 59 2.87 -8.37 -21.19
CA MET A 59 4.18 -8.86 -21.62
C MET A 59 4.07 -10.17 -22.43
N GLU A 60 3.22 -11.09 -21.99
CA GLU A 60 3.08 -12.43 -22.57
C GLU A 60 2.24 -12.43 -23.85
N ASP A 61 1.12 -11.71 -23.86
CA ASP A 61 0.14 -11.81 -24.94
C ASP A 61 0.33 -10.73 -26.02
N ILE A 62 0.94 -9.60 -25.67
CA ILE A 62 1.15 -8.49 -26.62
C ILE A 62 2.62 -8.38 -27.00
N ILE A 63 3.52 -8.26 -26.02
CA ILE A 63 4.93 -7.96 -26.32
C ILE A 63 5.67 -9.18 -26.89
N ARG A 64 5.51 -10.36 -26.30
CA ARG A 64 6.22 -11.58 -26.76
C ARG A 64 5.93 -11.94 -28.23
N PRO A 65 4.68 -11.98 -28.72
CA PRO A 65 4.41 -12.31 -30.12
C PRO A 65 5.04 -11.32 -31.11
N ILE A 66 5.09 -10.03 -30.75
CA ILE A 66 5.74 -9.00 -31.56
C ILE A 66 7.25 -9.27 -31.65
N ILE A 67 7.90 -9.53 -30.51
CA ILE A 67 9.33 -9.85 -30.46
C ILE A 67 9.65 -11.10 -31.28
N GLU A 68 8.87 -12.17 -31.12
CA GLU A 68 9.03 -13.39 -31.90
C GLU A 68 8.89 -13.15 -33.40
N ARG A 69 7.92 -12.32 -33.80
CA ARG A 69 7.70 -11.98 -35.20
C ARG A 69 8.87 -11.18 -35.77
N ILE A 70 9.38 -10.19 -35.03
CA ILE A 70 10.57 -9.42 -35.40
C ILE A 70 11.79 -10.35 -35.54
N ASN A 71 12.00 -11.25 -34.58
CA ASN A 71 13.13 -12.18 -34.63
C ASN A 71 13.04 -13.14 -35.82
N ARG A 72 11.84 -13.61 -36.18
CA ARG A 72 11.64 -14.41 -37.41
C ARG A 72 12.03 -13.66 -38.67
N PHE A 73 11.68 -12.37 -38.78
CA PHE A 73 12.11 -11.55 -39.92
C PHE A 73 13.63 -11.30 -39.94
N ARG A 74 14.26 -11.21 -38.77
CA ARG A 74 15.69 -10.94 -38.62
C ARG A 74 16.58 -12.17 -38.87
N ILE A 75 16.06 -13.38 -38.66
CA ILE A 75 16.78 -14.65 -38.90
C ILE A 75 16.50 -15.21 -40.31
N GLY A 76 15.38 -14.81 -40.92
CA GLY A 76 15.03 -15.18 -42.31
C GLY A 76 15.58 -14.26 -43.40
N SER A 77 16.54 -13.38 -43.10
CA SER A 77 17.28 -12.53 -44.05
C SER A 77 18.73 -12.97 -44.17
#